data_AF-A0A534U1U3-F1
#
_entry.id   AF-A0A534U1U3-F1
#
_cell.length_a   1.000
_cell.length_b   1.000
_cell.length_c   1.000
_cell.angle_alpha   90.00
_cell.angle_beta   90.00
_cell.angle_gamma   90.00
#
_symmetry.space_group_name_H-M   'P 1'
#
loop_
_entity.id
_entity.type
_entity.pdbx_description
1 polymer ?
#
loop_
_entity_poly.entity_id
_entity_poly.type
_entity_poly.pdbx_seq_one_letter_code
_entity_poly.pdbx_strand_id
1 'polypeptide(L)'
;MHAIALLLIIVTHSFSGVAFAQSANAVPPAGLATTQISGRGFEEGLEDGDRFQLRAFIWSLEGATQSVLGPDVSLFEPNCVAQFGRGVQCAQLLVVGNGYFLETFDTSSPDLVGHDALRFAGETWRVYFDPAPDGTRTFEDLPSFEKGDPVAVYQVREFATADAVADFVLARNDLVLITSRPFTLKGVTIDFKNVAPRLMGLGHARVPQPDPNPQPIPINEAPFQSKGPGFFLLHTAISGTFSAVDAK
;
A
#
# COMPACT_ATOMS: atom_id res chain seq x y z
N MET A 1 19.77 -38.72 -24.53
CA MET A 1 18.76 -39.48 -23.74
C MET A 1 19.16 -39.35 -22.28
N HIS A 2 18.49 -38.61 -21.39
CA HIS A 2 17.09 -38.21 -21.31
C HIS A 2 16.99 -36.76 -20.79
N ALA A 3 16.18 -35.95 -21.47
CA ALA A 3 15.69 -34.68 -20.95
C ALA A 3 14.43 -34.97 -20.13
N ILE A 4 14.37 -34.49 -18.89
CA ILE A 4 13.17 -34.54 -18.06
C ILE A 4 12.36 -33.31 -18.42
N ALA A 5 11.31 -33.51 -19.22
CA ALA A 5 10.30 -32.51 -19.51
C ALA A 5 9.41 -32.36 -18.26
N LEU A 6 9.47 -31.19 -17.62
CA LEU A 6 8.56 -30.83 -16.54
C LEU A 6 7.22 -30.44 -17.19
N LEU A 7 6.23 -31.31 -17.02
CA LEU A 7 4.87 -31.14 -17.50
C LEU A 7 4.20 -30.00 -16.71
N LEU A 8 4.00 -28.86 -17.34
CA LEU A 8 3.21 -27.74 -16.81
C LEU A 8 1.73 -28.15 -16.84
N ILE A 9 1.18 -28.58 -15.71
CA ILE A 9 -0.27 -28.81 -15.58
C ILE A 9 -0.93 -27.44 -15.43
N ILE A 10 -1.42 -26.91 -16.55
CA ILE A 10 -2.38 -25.80 -16.56
C ILE A 10 -3.73 -26.39 -16.16
N VAL A 11 -4.17 -26.17 -14.93
CA VAL A 11 -5.56 -26.45 -14.54
C VAL A 11 -6.43 -25.32 -15.06
N THR A 12 -6.96 -25.46 -16.27
CA THR A 12 -8.06 -24.64 -16.76
C THR A 12 -9.35 -25.01 -16.03
N HIS A 13 -9.68 -24.28 -14.96
CA HIS A 13 -11.02 -24.35 -14.38
C HIS A 13 -12.02 -23.76 -15.38
N SER A 14 -12.67 -24.67 -16.11
CA SER A 14 -13.82 -24.38 -16.94
C SER A 14 -15.03 -24.26 -16.02
N PHE A 15 -15.45 -23.05 -15.68
CA PHE A 15 -16.74 -22.85 -15.02
C PHE A 15 -17.85 -22.98 -16.06
N SER A 16 -18.64 -24.05 -15.94
CA SER A 16 -19.89 -24.21 -16.68
C SER A 16 -20.84 -23.07 -16.30
N GLY A 17 -21.22 -22.27 -17.30
CA GLY A 17 -22.16 -21.18 -17.13
C GLY A 17 -23.51 -21.67 -16.64
N VAL A 18 -23.97 -21.09 -15.53
CA VAL A 18 -25.38 -21.07 -15.16
C VAL A 18 -25.84 -19.64 -15.41
N ALA A 19 -26.67 -19.45 -16.44
CA ALA A 19 -27.33 -18.19 -16.68
C ALA A 19 -28.30 -17.92 -15.52
N PHE A 20 -27.96 -16.99 -14.64
CA PHE A 20 -28.88 -16.49 -13.63
C PHE A 20 -29.83 -15.49 -14.29
N ALA A 21 -31.12 -15.81 -14.29
CA ALA A 21 -32.17 -14.86 -14.59
C ALA A 21 -32.08 -13.68 -13.60
N GLN A 22 -31.75 -12.51 -14.13
CA GLN A 22 -31.58 -11.28 -13.37
C GLN A 22 -32.95 -10.80 -12.90
N SER A 23 -33.28 -11.05 -11.63
CA SER A 23 -34.41 -10.39 -10.99
C SER A 23 -34.08 -8.90 -10.84
N ALA A 24 -35.00 -8.04 -11.27
CA ALA A 24 -34.82 -6.59 -11.38
C ALA A 24 -34.70 -5.84 -10.03
N ASN A 25 -34.28 -6.51 -8.94
CA ASN A 25 -34.09 -5.92 -7.61
C ASN A 25 -32.82 -6.40 -6.88
N ALA A 26 -31.87 -7.03 -7.56
CA ALA A 26 -30.55 -7.29 -6.98
C ALA A 26 -29.68 -6.02 -7.11
N VAL A 27 -29.41 -5.35 -5.99
CA VAL A 27 -28.30 -4.39 -5.89
C VAL A 27 -27.03 -5.18 -6.21
N PRO A 28 -26.27 -4.85 -7.28
CA PRO A 28 -25.00 -5.53 -7.52
C PRO A 28 -24.12 -5.34 -6.27
N PRO A 29 -23.34 -6.34 -5.82
CA PRO A 29 -22.38 -6.10 -4.75
C PRO A 29 -21.52 -4.91 -5.16
N ALA A 30 -21.32 -3.95 -4.27
CA ALA A 30 -20.42 -2.84 -4.51
C ALA A 30 -19.10 -3.42 -5.06
N GLY A 31 -18.72 -3.00 -6.27
CA GLY A 31 -17.57 -3.59 -6.97
C GLY A 31 -16.30 -3.34 -6.16
N LEU A 32 -15.84 -4.38 -5.47
CA LEU A 32 -14.60 -4.39 -4.69
C LEU A 32 -13.41 -4.10 -5.62
N ALA A 33 -12.62 -3.08 -5.30
CA ALA A 33 -11.42 -2.71 -6.05
C ALA A 33 -10.18 -3.48 -5.59
N THR A 34 -9.17 -3.62 -6.44
CA THR A 34 -7.81 -4.00 -6.07
C THR A 34 -6.88 -2.81 -6.27
N THR A 35 -6.15 -2.47 -5.22
CA THR A 35 -5.20 -1.35 -5.19
C THR A 35 -3.78 -1.90 -5.23
N GLN A 36 -2.94 -1.39 -6.11
CA GLN A 36 -1.50 -1.69 -6.10
C GLN A 36 -0.72 -0.47 -5.66
N ILE A 37 0.30 -0.68 -4.83
CA ILE A 37 1.17 0.41 -4.33
C ILE A 37 2.64 0.11 -4.55
N SER A 38 3.43 1.17 -4.56
CA SER A 38 4.88 1.10 -4.41
C SER A 38 5.36 2.31 -3.62
N GLY A 39 6.42 2.14 -2.87
CA GLY A 39 6.93 3.20 -2.02
C GLY A 39 8.19 2.85 -1.27
N ARG A 40 8.42 3.63 -0.23
CA ARG A 40 9.54 3.48 0.70
C ARG A 40 9.03 3.56 2.13
N GLY A 41 9.48 2.64 2.96
CA GLY A 41 9.37 2.70 4.42
C GLY A 41 10.58 3.40 5.01
N PHE A 42 10.36 4.16 6.07
CA PHE A 42 11.37 4.89 6.84
C PHE A 42 11.23 4.50 8.29
N GLU A 43 12.33 4.11 8.92
CA GLU A 43 12.34 3.44 10.22
C GLU A 43 13.37 4.08 11.15
N GLU A 44 12.98 4.34 12.40
CA GLU A 44 13.90 4.79 13.45
C GLU A 44 14.90 3.66 13.80
N GLY A 45 14.39 2.43 13.80
CA GLY A 45 15.08 1.18 14.12
C GLY A 45 14.08 0.02 14.03
N LEU A 46 14.40 -1.11 14.67
CA LEU A 46 13.59 -2.34 14.68
C LEU A 46 13.23 -2.79 16.11
N GLU A 47 13.37 -1.92 17.10
CA GLU A 47 13.04 -2.19 18.50
C GLU A 47 11.58 -1.82 18.83
N ASP A 48 11.05 -2.36 19.93
CA ASP A 48 9.71 -2.01 20.42
C ASP A 48 9.61 -0.49 20.67
N GLY A 49 8.55 0.12 20.14
CA GLY A 49 8.28 1.53 20.19
C GLY A 49 9.00 2.34 19.11
N ASP A 50 9.88 1.75 18.29
CA ASP A 50 10.47 2.45 17.15
C ASP A 50 9.41 2.87 16.14
N ARG A 51 9.65 4.00 15.49
CA ARG A 51 8.70 4.60 14.55
C ARG A 51 8.91 4.09 13.14
N PHE A 52 7.81 3.89 12.43
CA PHE A 52 7.77 3.57 11.01
C PHE A 52 6.91 4.59 10.25
N GLN A 53 7.38 5.02 9.09
CA GLN A 53 6.61 5.81 8.13
C GLN A 53 6.69 5.22 6.73
N LEU A 54 5.54 4.88 6.16
CA LEU A 54 5.37 4.55 4.75
C LEU A 54 5.15 5.83 3.94
N ARG A 55 5.85 5.96 2.82
CA ARG A 55 5.54 6.92 1.76
C ARG A 55 5.40 6.16 0.46
N ALA A 56 4.18 6.06 -0.06
CA ALA A 56 3.86 5.28 -1.25
C ALA A 56 2.94 6.03 -2.22
N PHE A 57 2.83 5.53 -3.43
CA PHE A 57 1.83 5.98 -4.39
C PHE A 57 1.00 4.80 -4.87
N ILE A 58 -0.24 5.09 -5.26
CA ILE A 58 -1.16 4.09 -5.82
C ILE A 58 -0.92 4.01 -7.32
N TRP A 59 -0.49 2.83 -7.78
CA TRP A 59 -0.29 2.53 -9.19
C TRP A 59 -1.60 2.38 -9.95
N SER A 60 -2.56 1.69 -9.32
CA SER A 60 -3.79 1.28 -9.96
C SER A 60 -4.90 1.10 -8.92
N LEU A 61 -6.13 1.33 -9.38
CA LEU A 61 -7.36 1.03 -8.67
C LEU A 61 -8.24 0.24 -9.64
N GLU A 62 -8.12 -1.08 -9.58
CA GLU A 62 -8.76 -2.00 -10.54
C GLU A 62 -10.08 -2.53 -9.99
N GLY A 63 -11.18 -2.36 -10.72
CA GLY A 63 -12.42 -3.06 -10.46
C GLY A 63 -12.37 -4.50 -11.00
N ALA A 64 -13.51 -5.20 -10.95
CA ALA A 64 -13.58 -6.60 -11.39
C ALA A 64 -13.23 -6.85 -12.86
N THR A 65 -13.42 -5.85 -13.73
CA THR A 65 -13.25 -5.98 -15.19
C THR A 65 -12.40 -4.87 -15.82
N GLN A 66 -12.25 -3.74 -15.15
CA GLN A 66 -11.51 -2.57 -15.62
C GLN A 66 -11.19 -1.65 -14.43
N SER A 67 -10.32 -0.67 -14.64
CA SER A 67 -10.05 0.42 -13.69
C SER A 67 -11.33 1.05 -13.16
N VAL A 68 -11.36 1.35 -11.86
CA VAL A 68 -12.43 2.07 -11.17
C VAL A 68 -12.64 3.47 -11.77
N LEU A 69 -11.57 4.06 -12.33
CA LEU A 69 -11.63 5.35 -13.01
C LEU A 69 -12.13 5.25 -14.47
N GLY A 70 -12.36 4.03 -14.97
CA GLY A 70 -12.61 3.77 -16.39
C GLY A 70 -11.32 3.56 -17.20
N PRO A 71 -11.45 3.13 -18.46
CA PRO A 71 -10.32 2.67 -19.28
C PRO A 71 -9.37 3.79 -19.72
N ASP A 72 -9.85 5.03 -19.77
CA ASP A 72 -9.12 6.17 -20.34
C ASP A 72 -8.49 7.10 -19.29
N VAL A 73 -8.72 6.82 -18.00
CA VAL A 73 -8.27 7.69 -16.91
C VAL A 73 -7.11 7.02 -16.17
N SER A 74 -5.95 7.68 -16.26
CA SER A 74 -4.71 7.29 -15.59
C SER A 74 -4.61 7.93 -14.21
N LEU A 75 -4.07 7.21 -13.23
CA LEU A 75 -3.64 7.74 -11.94
C LEU A 75 -2.30 8.50 -11.99
N PHE A 76 -1.77 8.70 -13.19
CA PHE A 76 -0.57 9.48 -13.46
C PHE A 76 -0.88 10.59 -14.45
N GLU A 77 -0.42 11.80 -14.12
CA GLU A 77 -0.66 12.97 -14.97
C GLU A 77 0.13 12.84 -16.29
N PRO A 78 -0.53 12.91 -17.46
CA PRO A 78 0.11 12.59 -18.74
C PRO A 78 1.29 13.48 -19.13
N ASN A 79 1.23 14.79 -18.88
CA ASN A 79 2.29 15.71 -19.27
C ASN A 79 3.54 15.53 -18.37
N CYS A 80 3.32 15.33 -17.07
CA CYS A 80 4.36 14.96 -16.13
C CYS A 80 5.00 13.64 -16.54
N VAL A 81 4.20 12.62 -16.88
CA VAL A 81 4.72 11.32 -17.34
C VAL A 81 5.55 11.46 -18.61
N ALA A 82 5.13 12.30 -19.56
CA ALA A 82 5.89 12.54 -20.78
C ALA A 82 7.28 13.14 -20.51
N GLN A 83 7.43 13.89 -19.41
CA GLN A 83 8.69 14.54 -19.03
C GLN A 83 9.55 13.69 -18.09
N PHE A 84 8.94 13.03 -17.11
CA PHE A 84 9.64 12.39 -15.99
C PHE A 84 9.41 10.87 -15.89
N GLY A 85 8.59 10.29 -16.78
CA GLY A 85 8.18 8.90 -16.72
C GLY A 85 7.10 8.62 -15.66
N ARG A 86 6.61 7.38 -15.63
CA ARG A 86 5.67 6.94 -14.59
C ARG A 86 6.42 6.71 -13.27
N GLY A 87 5.92 7.31 -12.20
CA GLY A 87 6.47 7.19 -10.86
C GLY A 87 5.79 8.14 -9.89
N VAL A 88 6.29 8.15 -8.65
CA VAL A 88 5.78 8.96 -7.54
C VAL A 88 5.65 10.45 -7.90
N GLN A 89 6.60 10.97 -8.68
CA GLN A 89 6.67 12.35 -9.13
C GLN A 89 5.47 12.80 -9.97
N CYS A 90 4.78 11.85 -10.61
CA CYS A 90 3.62 12.10 -11.47
C CYS A 90 2.34 11.41 -10.97
N ALA A 91 2.40 10.71 -9.83
CA ALA A 91 1.25 10.02 -9.26
C ALA A 91 0.24 11.02 -8.70
N GLN A 92 -1.05 10.74 -8.92
CA GLN A 92 -2.16 11.56 -8.47
C GLN A 92 -2.75 11.08 -7.14
N LEU A 93 -2.43 9.85 -6.72
CA LEU A 93 -2.81 9.30 -5.43
C LEU A 93 -1.57 8.85 -4.66
N LEU A 94 -1.43 9.40 -3.47
CA LEU A 94 -0.28 9.20 -2.59
C LEU A 94 -0.75 8.65 -1.25
N VAL A 95 0.11 7.93 -0.57
CA VAL A 95 -0.15 7.32 0.73
C VAL A 95 0.97 7.71 1.68
N VAL A 96 0.58 8.28 2.81
CA VAL A 96 1.45 8.43 3.98
C VAL A 96 0.92 7.52 5.07
N GLY A 97 1.72 6.53 5.47
CA GLY A 97 1.41 5.61 6.55
C GLY A 97 2.30 5.91 7.75
N ASN A 98 1.77 5.95 8.97
CA ASN A 98 2.56 6.17 10.18
C ASN A 98 2.20 5.12 11.23
N GLY A 99 3.19 4.56 11.93
CA GLY A 99 3.02 3.49 12.90
C GLY A 99 4.20 3.35 13.87
N TYR A 100 4.08 2.37 14.75
CA TYR A 100 5.16 1.94 15.67
C TYR A 100 5.40 0.45 15.56
N PHE A 101 6.64 0.01 15.73
CA PHE A 101 6.94 -1.37 16.09
C PHE A 101 6.41 -1.65 17.50
N LEU A 102 5.74 -2.79 17.68
CA LEU A 102 5.30 -3.29 18.99
C LEU A 102 6.18 -4.42 19.47
N GLU A 103 6.29 -5.47 18.66
CA GLU A 103 6.92 -6.71 19.10
C GLU A 103 7.62 -7.32 17.91
N THR A 104 8.89 -7.67 18.14
CA THR A 104 9.70 -8.49 17.24
C THR A 104 9.89 -9.84 17.92
N PHE A 105 9.42 -10.91 17.27
CA PHE A 105 9.58 -12.27 17.74
C PHE A 105 10.60 -12.98 16.87
N ASP A 106 11.69 -13.46 17.46
CA ASP A 106 12.56 -14.43 16.80
C ASP A 106 11.77 -15.73 16.63
N THR A 107 11.44 -16.04 15.38
CA THR A 107 10.75 -17.27 14.97
C THR A 107 11.72 -18.27 14.34
N SER A 108 13.02 -18.04 14.51
CA SER A 108 14.05 -18.90 13.95
C SER A 108 13.93 -20.33 14.48
N SER A 109 14.16 -21.28 13.58
CA SER A 109 14.33 -22.69 13.91
C SER A 109 15.63 -23.20 13.28
N PRO A 110 16.12 -24.39 13.67
CA PRO A 110 17.33 -24.96 13.04
C PRO A 110 17.26 -25.02 11.51
N ASP A 111 16.06 -25.14 10.94
CA ASP A 111 15.81 -25.20 9.49
C ASP A 111 15.36 -23.85 8.88
N LEU A 112 15.11 -22.83 9.70
CA LEU A 112 14.64 -21.49 9.30
C LEU A 112 15.38 -20.43 10.13
N VAL A 113 16.63 -20.13 9.76
CA VAL A 113 17.47 -19.18 10.50
C VAL A 113 17.14 -17.74 10.08
N GLY A 114 17.09 -16.80 11.04
CA GLY A 114 16.97 -15.36 10.77
C GLY A 114 15.56 -14.93 10.37
N HIS A 115 14.54 -15.62 10.90
CA HIS A 115 13.14 -15.33 10.64
C HIS A 115 12.52 -14.58 11.81
N ASP A 116 12.15 -13.33 11.60
CA ASP A 116 11.49 -12.50 12.62
C ASP A 116 10.03 -12.25 12.26
N ALA A 117 9.14 -12.28 13.25
CA ALA A 117 7.77 -11.79 13.10
C ALA A 117 7.64 -10.41 13.76
N LEU A 118 7.10 -9.45 13.01
CA LEU A 118 6.95 -8.05 13.39
C LEU A 118 5.47 -7.73 13.57
N ARG A 119 5.15 -7.05 14.66
CA ARG A 119 3.84 -6.44 14.90
C ARG A 119 3.95 -4.94 14.99
N PHE A 120 2.94 -4.26 14.49
CA PHE A 120 2.88 -2.82 14.48
C PHE A 120 1.65 -2.30 15.24
N ALA A 121 1.74 -1.07 15.76
CA ALA A 121 0.66 -0.38 16.48
C ALA A 121 0.40 1.03 15.96
N GLY A 122 -0.83 1.47 16.23
CA GLY A 122 -1.25 2.86 16.00
C GLY A 122 -1.23 3.24 14.53
N GLU A 123 -1.20 2.25 13.64
CA GLU A 123 -0.97 2.49 12.24
C GLU A 123 -2.16 3.19 11.57
N THR A 124 -1.83 4.24 10.82
CA THR A 124 -2.79 4.97 10.01
C THR A 124 -2.24 5.19 8.63
N TRP A 125 -3.05 4.97 7.59
CA TRP A 125 -2.72 5.33 6.21
C TRP A 125 -3.62 6.45 5.74
N ARG A 126 -3.03 7.59 5.36
CA ARG A 126 -3.72 8.72 4.76
C ARG A 126 -3.46 8.72 3.27
N VAL A 127 -4.53 8.75 2.48
CA VAL A 127 -4.47 8.86 1.03
C VAL A 127 -4.70 10.31 0.63
N TYR A 128 -3.78 10.87 -0.15
CA TYR A 128 -3.84 12.23 -0.68
C TYR A 128 -4.09 12.19 -2.18
N PHE A 129 -4.94 13.09 -2.66
CA PHE A 129 -5.20 13.29 -4.07
C PHE A 129 -4.60 14.62 -4.54
N ASP A 130 -3.72 14.53 -5.54
CA ASP A 130 -3.15 15.69 -6.24
C ASP A 130 -3.60 15.65 -7.71
N PRO A 131 -4.45 16.60 -8.16
CA PRO A 131 -4.93 16.61 -9.54
C PRO A 131 -3.86 17.03 -10.55
N ALA A 132 -2.76 17.65 -10.12
CA ALA A 132 -1.76 18.25 -10.99
C ALA A 132 -0.33 18.11 -10.43
N PRO A 133 0.18 16.87 -10.27
CA PRO A 133 1.56 16.65 -9.87
C PRO A 133 2.52 17.24 -10.91
N ASP A 134 3.62 17.84 -10.44
CA ASP A 134 4.51 18.70 -11.23
C ASP A 134 5.92 18.10 -11.43
N GLY A 135 6.13 16.85 -11.03
CA GLY A 135 7.41 16.16 -11.18
C GLY A 135 8.42 16.42 -10.06
N THR A 136 8.09 17.25 -9.06
CA THR A 136 9.06 17.64 -8.01
C THR A 136 9.08 16.70 -6.80
N ARG A 137 8.11 15.79 -6.69
CA ARG A 137 7.93 14.92 -5.52
C ARG A 137 9.01 13.85 -5.41
N THR A 138 9.52 13.66 -4.20
CA THR A 138 10.51 12.64 -3.85
C THR A 138 10.13 11.94 -2.55
N PHE A 139 10.59 10.70 -2.36
CA PHE A 139 10.30 9.96 -1.13
C PHE A 139 10.90 10.62 0.10
N GLU A 140 11.90 11.48 -0.04
CA GLU A 140 12.60 12.13 1.05
C GLU A 140 11.87 13.38 1.58
N ASP A 141 10.94 13.94 0.80
CA ASP A 141 10.19 15.15 1.12
C ASP A 141 8.74 14.81 1.52
N LEU A 142 8.48 14.59 2.81
CA LEU A 142 7.14 14.32 3.33
C LEU A 142 6.10 15.40 2.91
N PRO A 143 6.36 16.71 3.05
CA PRO A 143 5.46 17.75 2.54
C PRO A 143 5.03 17.58 1.08
N SER A 144 5.88 17.03 0.20
CA SER A 144 5.51 16.78 -1.19
C SER A 144 4.45 15.68 -1.36
N PHE A 145 4.32 14.77 -0.38
CA PHE A 145 3.26 13.77 -0.31
C PHE A 145 1.94 14.33 0.24
N GLU A 146 2.03 15.34 1.11
CA GLU A 146 0.88 15.93 1.79
C GLU A 146 0.29 17.16 1.07
N LYS A 147 0.91 17.61 -0.03
CA LYS A 147 0.49 18.77 -0.84
C LYS A 147 -0.94 18.66 -1.39
N GLY A 148 -1.47 17.45 -1.55
CA GLY A 148 -2.81 17.18 -2.08
C GLY A 148 -3.93 17.24 -1.04
N ASP A 149 -5.16 17.02 -1.50
CA ASP A 149 -6.31 16.90 -0.61
C ASP A 149 -6.36 15.51 0.06
N PRO A 150 -6.54 15.39 1.37
CA PRO A 150 -6.78 14.09 2.00
C PRO A 150 -8.15 13.55 1.56
N VAL A 151 -8.16 12.34 0.99
CA VAL A 151 -9.35 11.69 0.41
C VAL A 151 -9.74 10.40 1.10
N ALA A 152 -8.84 9.77 1.86
CA ALA A 152 -9.16 8.64 2.72
C ALA A 152 -8.21 8.56 3.91
N VAL A 153 -8.69 8.04 5.03
CA VAL A 153 -7.86 7.66 6.17
C VAL A 153 -8.26 6.26 6.60
N TYR A 154 -7.29 5.35 6.68
CA TYR A 154 -7.48 3.98 7.15
C TYR A 154 -6.80 3.77 8.49
N GLN A 155 -7.45 2.99 9.36
CA GLN A 155 -6.77 2.30 10.45
C GLN A 155 -6.14 1.04 9.87
N VAL A 156 -4.87 0.78 10.18
CA VAL A 156 -4.15 -0.39 9.66
C VAL A 156 -3.80 -1.34 10.79
N ARG A 157 -3.87 -2.63 10.49
CA ARG A 157 -3.26 -3.69 11.29
C ARG A 157 -2.33 -4.47 10.40
N GLU A 158 -1.04 -4.31 10.63
CA GLU A 158 0.01 -5.02 9.90
C GLU A 158 0.66 -6.11 10.75
N PHE A 159 0.89 -7.25 10.10
CA PHE A 159 1.75 -8.32 10.59
C PHE A 159 2.77 -8.61 9.51
N ALA A 160 4.05 -8.51 9.83
CA ALA A 160 5.11 -8.82 8.89
C ALA A 160 6.01 -9.95 9.37
N THR A 161 6.67 -10.63 8.42
CA THR A 161 7.72 -11.59 8.67
C THR A 161 8.93 -11.23 7.84
N ALA A 162 10.09 -11.12 8.46
CA ALA A 162 11.36 -10.83 7.81
C ALA A 162 12.23 -12.09 7.74
N ASP A 163 12.84 -12.33 6.58
CA ASP A 163 13.94 -13.27 6.38
C ASP A 163 15.19 -12.43 6.06
N ALA A 164 16.04 -12.27 7.08
CA ALA A 164 17.26 -11.47 6.96
C ALA A 164 18.28 -12.08 6.00
N VAL A 165 18.27 -13.41 5.81
CA VAL A 165 19.19 -14.12 4.93
C VAL A 165 18.78 -13.95 3.47
N ALA A 166 17.48 -13.97 3.20
CA ALA A 166 16.92 -13.78 1.87
C ALA A 166 16.73 -12.30 1.46
N ASP A 167 17.03 -11.35 2.36
CA ASP A 167 16.77 -9.91 2.18
C ASP A 167 15.31 -9.61 1.82
N PHE A 168 14.38 -10.20 2.58
CA PHE A 168 12.96 -10.18 2.23
C PHE A 168 12.04 -9.99 3.43
N VAL A 169 11.02 -9.16 3.27
CA VAL A 169 9.94 -8.98 4.24
C VAL A 169 8.62 -9.25 3.53
N LEU A 170 7.75 -10.03 4.17
CA LEU A 170 6.35 -10.20 3.76
C LEU A 170 5.46 -9.56 4.79
N ALA A 171 4.45 -8.83 4.34
CA ALA A 171 3.48 -8.22 5.23
C ALA A 171 2.05 -8.61 4.86
N ARG A 172 1.21 -8.74 5.89
CA ARG A 172 -0.22 -8.98 5.79
C ARG A 172 -0.93 -7.85 6.50
N ASN A 173 -1.89 -7.27 5.81
CA ASN A 173 -2.46 -5.99 6.19
C ASN A 173 -4.00 -6.11 6.20
N ASP A 174 -4.64 -5.60 7.25
CA ASP A 174 -6.10 -5.36 7.33
C ASP A 174 -6.33 -3.87 7.57
N LEU A 175 -6.90 -3.19 6.60
CA LEU A 175 -7.14 -1.75 6.64
C LEU A 175 -8.64 -1.48 6.69
N VAL A 176 -9.07 -0.71 7.67
CA VAL A 176 -10.47 -0.30 7.85
C VAL A 176 -10.56 1.20 7.64
N LEU A 177 -11.44 1.63 6.74
CA LEU A 177 -11.64 3.03 6.44
C LEU A 177 -12.26 3.76 7.63
N ILE A 178 -11.60 4.81 8.09
CA ILE A 178 -12.07 5.70 9.16
C ILE A 178 -12.87 6.86 8.57
N THR A 179 -12.30 7.54 7.57
CA THR A 179 -12.92 8.68 6.90
C THR A 179 -12.65 8.65 5.41
N SER A 180 -13.55 9.24 4.63
CA SER A 180 -13.44 9.34 3.18
C SER A 180 -14.04 10.65 2.68
N ARG A 181 -13.40 11.25 1.68
CA ARG A 181 -13.90 12.40 0.94
C ARG A 181 -13.91 12.08 -0.54
N PRO A 182 -15.02 12.30 -1.27
CA PRO A 182 -15.02 12.16 -2.71
C PRO A 182 -13.99 13.06 -3.38
N PHE A 183 -13.41 12.59 -4.48
CA PHE A 183 -12.56 13.37 -5.37
C PHE A 183 -12.92 13.10 -6.82
N THR A 184 -12.61 14.05 -7.70
CA THR A 184 -12.93 13.96 -9.13
C THR A 184 -11.65 14.03 -9.96
N LEU A 185 -11.42 13.02 -10.78
CA LEU A 185 -10.32 12.97 -11.73
C LEU A 185 -10.87 12.82 -13.14
N LYS A 186 -10.54 13.78 -14.02
CA LYS A 186 -10.96 13.81 -15.43
C LYS A 186 -12.47 13.55 -15.64
N GLY A 187 -13.30 14.10 -14.74
CA GLY A 187 -14.76 13.97 -14.80
C GLY A 187 -15.33 12.72 -14.12
N VAL A 188 -14.48 11.82 -13.60
CA VAL A 188 -14.90 10.63 -12.84
C VAL A 188 -14.76 10.91 -11.36
N THR A 189 -15.87 10.82 -10.62
CA THR A 189 -15.89 11.00 -9.16
C THR A 189 -15.78 9.65 -8.46
N ILE A 190 -14.81 9.53 -7.55
CA ILE A 190 -14.58 8.36 -6.71
C ILE A 190 -14.71 8.75 -5.24
N ASP A 191 -15.23 7.82 -4.45
CA ASP A 191 -15.23 7.89 -2.99
C ASP A 191 -14.75 6.54 -2.45
N PHE A 192 -13.67 6.53 -1.66
CA PHE A 192 -13.07 5.29 -1.14
C PHE A 192 -14.05 4.47 -0.30
N LYS A 193 -15.04 5.09 0.36
CA LYS A 193 -16.07 4.35 1.11
C LYS A 193 -16.92 3.43 0.23
N ASN A 194 -16.99 3.70 -1.06
CA ASN A 194 -17.79 2.91 -2.00
C ASN A 194 -16.98 1.82 -2.70
N VAL A 195 -15.66 1.99 -2.81
CA VAL A 195 -14.78 1.11 -3.64
C VAL A 195 -13.78 0.31 -2.82
N ALA A 196 -13.41 0.81 -1.65
CA ALA A 196 -12.45 0.19 -0.73
C ALA A 196 -12.76 0.54 0.74
N PRO A 197 -13.97 0.27 1.25
CA PRO A 197 -14.30 0.53 2.66
C PRO A 197 -13.45 -0.29 3.65
N ARG A 198 -12.95 -1.45 3.21
CA ARG A 198 -11.98 -2.28 3.90
C ARG A 198 -11.06 -2.91 2.88
N LEU A 199 -9.77 -2.97 3.16
CA LEU A 199 -8.76 -3.59 2.30
C LEU A 199 -8.04 -4.70 3.06
N MET A 200 -7.84 -5.83 2.39
CA MET A 200 -6.93 -6.90 2.82
C MET A 200 -5.76 -6.94 1.85
N GLY A 201 -4.54 -6.90 2.36
CA GLY A 201 -3.36 -6.76 1.51
C GLY A 201 -2.21 -7.69 1.83
N LEU A 202 -1.43 -7.96 0.79
CA LEU A 202 -0.10 -8.53 0.88
C LEU A 202 0.91 -7.47 0.44
N GLY A 203 1.80 -7.11 1.34
CA GLY A 203 2.97 -6.30 1.09
C GLY A 203 4.21 -7.17 0.99
N HIS A 204 5.21 -6.67 0.27
CA HIS A 204 6.56 -7.18 0.33
C HIS A 204 7.55 -6.02 0.35
N ALA A 205 8.66 -6.25 1.02
CA ALA A 205 9.76 -5.31 1.09
C ALA A 205 11.10 -6.05 1.09
N ARG A 206 12.17 -5.27 1.04
CA ARG A 206 13.52 -5.76 1.36
C ARG A 206 13.79 -5.51 2.84
N VAL A 207 14.83 -6.14 3.39
CA VAL A 207 15.24 -5.83 4.76
C VAL A 207 15.69 -4.36 4.81
N PRO A 208 15.35 -3.61 5.86
CA PRO A 208 15.74 -2.22 6.00
C PRO A 208 17.25 -2.01 5.91
N GLN A 209 17.65 -0.93 5.25
CA GLN A 209 19.05 -0.57 5.03
C GLN A 209 19.34 0.78 5.69
N PRO A 210 20.59 1.06 6.12
CA PRO A 210 20.97 2.37 6.62
C PRO A 210 20.59 3.49 5.65
N ASP A 211 19.92 4.51 6.14
CA ASP A 211 19.62 5.72 5.38
C ASP A 211 20.85 6.64 5.37
N PRO A 212 21.46 6.90 4.20
CA PRO A 212 22.58 7.83 4.10
C PRO A 212 22.17 9.27 4.39
N ASN A 213 20.87 9.59 4.34
CA ASN A 213 20.31 10.91 4.64
C ASN A 213 19.14 10.79 5.63
N PRO A 214 19.41 10.50 6.92
CA PRO A 214 18.36 10.36 7.92
C PRO A 214 17.44 11.57 7.99
N GLN A 215 16.15 11.31 8.14
CA GLN A 215 15.12 12.35 8.07
C GLN A 215 14.48 12.60 9.43
N PRO A 216 14.14 13.85 9.78
CA PRO A 216 13.47 14.14 11.03
C PRO A 216 12.08 13.50 11.05
N ILE A 217 11.69 13.03 12.23
CA ILE A 217 10.38 12.43 12.43
C ILE A 217 9.33 13.51 12.71
N PRO A 218 8.13 13.46 12.10
CA PRO A 218 7.04 14.36 12.46
C PRO A 218 6.60 14.12 13.91
N ILE A 219 6.74 15.12 14.79
CA ILE A 219 6.39 14.99 16.21
C ILE A 219 4.94 15.40 16.54
N ASN A 220 4.27 16.10 15.61
CA ASN A 220 2.95 16.69 15.84
C ASN A 220 1.79 15.82 15.33
N GLU A 221 2.08 14.66 14.75
CA GLU A 221 1.09 13.78 14.13
C GLU A 221 0.91 12.50 14.94
N ALA A 222 -0.31 11.99 15.05
CA ALA A 222 -0.52 10.64 15.54
C ALA A 222 -0.01 9.62 14.50
N PRO A 223 0.70 8.56 14.93
CA PRO A 223 0.84 8.12 16.31
C PRO A 223 2.08 8.70 17.02
N PHE A 224 2.94 9.45 16.32
CA PHE A 224 4.27 9.92 16.75
C PHE A 224 4.34 10.83 18.00
N GLN A 225 3.23 11.42 18.43
CA GLN A 225 3.17 12.35 19.58
C GLN A 225 3.65 11.76 20.92
N SER A 226 3.77 10.43 21.08
CA SER A 226 4.14 9.79 22.35
C SER A 226 5.65 9.65 22.60
N LYS A 227 6.50 9.89 21.59
CA LYS A 227 7.97 9.85 21.72
C LYS A 227 8.56 11.26 21.47
N GLY A 228 9.78 11.49 21.93
CA GLY A 228 10.53 12.74 21.68
C GLY A 228 10.96 12.91 20.21
N PRO A 229 11.72 13.97 19.88
CA PRO A 229 12.31 14.14 18.56
C PRO A 229 13.33 13.02 18.26
N GLY A 230 13.42 12.64 16.99
CA GLY A 230 14.31 11.57 16.49
C GLY A 230 14.44 11.63 14.97
N PHE A 231 15.14 10.65 14.39
CA PHE A 231 15.34 10.52 12.95
C PHE A 231 14.97 9.12 12.46
N PHE A 232 14.46 9.02 11.24
CA PHE A 232 14.42 7.76 10.52
C PHE A 232 15.83 7.44 10.03
N LEU A 233 16.41 6.37 10.54
CA LEU A 233 17.80 5.95 10.31
C LEU A 233 17.92 4.83 9.29
N LEU A 234 16.81 4.16 8.97
CA LEU A 234 16.75 3.06 8.02
C LEU A 234 15.68 3.35 6.96
N HIS A 235 15.87 2.81 5.75
CA HIS A 235 14.85 2.81 4.71
C HIS A 235 14.66 1.42 4.09
N THR A 236 13.46 1.16 3.58
CA THR A 236 13.15 -0.06 2.85
C THR A 236 12.29 0.23 1.62
N ALA A 237 12.53 -0.46 0.50
CA ALA A 237 11.66 -0.39 -0.66
C ALA A 237 10.45 -1.31 -0.46
N ILE A 238 9.25 -0.79 -0.67
CA ILE A 238 7.98 -1.49 -0.39
C ILE A 238 7.12 -1.55 -1.65
N SER A 239 6.44 -2.67 -1.86
CA SER A 239 5.31 -2.76 -2.78
C SER A 239 4.25 -3.69 -2.23
N GLY A 240 3.00 -3.54 -2.67
CA GLY A 240 1.91 -4.38 -2.19
C GLY A 240 0.68 -4.32 -3.07
N THR A 241 -0.19 -5.30 -2.87
CA THR A 241 -1.51 -5.39 -3.51
C THR A 241 -2.57 -5.61 -2.45
N PHE A 242 -3.65 -4.85 -2.54
CA PHE A 242 -4.70 -4.75 -1.54
C PHE A 242 -6.06 -4.92 -2.21
N SER A 243 -6.77 -5.99 -1.90
CA SER A 243 -8.13 -6.20 -2.40
C SER A 243 -9.14 -5.67 -1.40
N ALA A 244 -10.10 -4.91 -1.91
CA ALA A 244 -11.25 -4.52 -1.14
C ALA A 244 -12.03 -5.76 -0.76
N VAL A 245 -12.53 -5.77 0.47
CA VAL A 245 -13.40 -6.81 0.99
C VAL A 245 -14.65 -6.19 1.56
N ASP A 246 -15.74 -6.95 1.53
CA ASP A 246 -17.02 -6.49 2.05
C ASP A 246 -16.92 -6.18 3.56
N ALA A 247 -17.45 -5.03 3.95
CA ALA A 247 -17.53 -4.62 5.35
C ALA A 247 -18.74 -5.32 5.98
N LYS A 248 -18.63 -6.62 6.22
CA LYS A 248 -19.62 -7.37 7.00
C LYS A 248 -19.56 -7.01 8.47
#